data_AF-A0A176NTK3-F1
#
_entry.id   AF-A0A176NTK3-F1
#
_cell.length_a   1.000
_cell.length_b   1.000
_cell.length_c   1.000
_cell.angle_alpha   90.00
_cell.angle_beta   90.00
_cell.angle_gamma   90.00
#
_symmetry.space_group_name_H-M   'P 1'
#
loop_
_entity.id
_entity.type
_entity.pdbx_description
1 polymer ?
#
loop_
_entity_poly.entity_id
_entity_poly.type
_entity_poly.pdbx_seq_one_letter_code
_entity_poly.pdbx_strand_id
1 'polypeptide(L)' 'MSSQDRFIISFISDGQPDNRVVEASTETLSVSEAEALLRATFSELKDVELSDVQVQKKTRPNEEEHGVPGHFKQP' A
#
# COMPACT_ATOMS: atom_id res chain seq x y z
N MET A 1 -2.93 20.91 -6.74
CA MET A 1 -3.51 19.88 -5.85
C MET A 1 -2.99 18.55 -6.35
N SER A 2 -1.86 18.10 -5.82
CA SER A 2 -1.23 16.86 -6.23
C SER A 2 -1.92 15.74 -5.46
N SER A 3 -2.88 15.05 -6.09
CA SER A 3 -3.49 13.86 -5.51
C SER A 3 -2.44 12.76 -5.50
N GLN A 4 -1.68 12.67 -4.42
CA GLN A 4 -0.78 11.55 -4.18
C GLN A 4 -1.62 10.40 -3.63
N ASP A 5 -1.76 9.36 -4.44
CA ASP A 5 -2.42 8.13 -4.04
C ASP A 5 -1.43 7.29 -3.21
N ARG A 6 -1.95 6.73 -2.12
CA ARG A 6 -1.19 5.84 -1.25
C ARG A 6 -1.34 4.41 -1.73
N PHE A 7 -0.23 3.71 -1.89
CA PHE A 7 -0.19 2.30 -2.23
C PHE A 7 0.51 1.53 -1.13
N ILE A 8 -0.05 0.39 -0.76
CA ILE A 8 0.58 -0.59 0.11
C ILE A 8 1.17 -1.65 -0.81
N ILE A 9 2.48 -1.84 -0.72
CA ILE A 9 3.20 -2.86 -1.46
C ILE A 9 3.62 -3.93 -0.47
N SER A 10 3.01 -5.11 -0.58
CA SER A 10 3.37 -6.30 0.20
C SER A 10 4.31 -7.16 -0.62
N PHE A 11 5.35 -7.70 0.00
CA PHE A 11 6.35 -8.53 -0.68
C PHE A 11 7.00 -9.49 0.30
N ILE A 12 7.69 -10.51 -0.20
CA ILE A 12 8.53 -11.39 0.60
C ILE A 12 9.98 -11.02 0.33
N SER A 13 10.69 -10.63 1.39
CA SER A 13 12.13 -10.33 1.41
C SER A 13 12.83 -11.31 2.36
N ASP A 14 13.90 -11.95 1.91
CA ASP A 14 14.68 -12.91 2.71
C ASP A 14 13.82 -14.01 3.36
N GLY A 15 12.75 -14.43 2.67
CA GLY A 15 11.80 -15.44 3.16
C GLY A 15 10.85 -14.93 4.25
N GLN A 16 10.83 -13.63 4.53
CA GLN A 16 9.89 -13.01 5.46
C GLN A 16 8.91 -12.09 4.70
N PRO A 17 7.60 -12.17 4.98
CA PRO A 17 6.64 -11.23 4.44
C PRO A 17 6.86 -9.85 5.08
N ASP A 18 7.06 -8.83 4.26
CA ASP A 18 7.12 -7.43 4.65
C ASP A 18 6.14 -6.60 3.80
N ASN A 19 5.84 -5.39 4.25
CA ASN A 19 5.03 -4.45 3.49
C ASN A 19 5.51 -3.02 3.69
N ARG A 20 5.41 -2.23 2.64
CA ARG A 20 5.78 -0.81 2.67
C ARG A 20 4.70 0.03 2.04
N VAL A 21 4.53 1.22 2.59
CA VAL A 21 3.59 2.21 2.07
C VAL A 21 4.38 3.22 1.24
N VAL A 22 3.92 3.45 0.02
CA VAL A 22 4.49 4.44 -0.89
C VAL A 22 3.42 5.39 -1.39
N GLU A 23 3.83 6.61 -1.69
CA GLU A 23 2.96 7.64 -2.26
C GLU A 23 3.37 7.84 -3.72
N ALA A 24 2.41 7.69 -4.64
CA ALA A 24 2.63 7.89 -6.06
C ALA A 24 1.60 8.89 -6.61
N SER A 25 2.01 9.70 -7.58
CA SER A 25 1.11 10.63 -8.28
C SER A 25 0.31 9.96 -9.40
N THR A 26 0.34 8.63 -9.48
CA THR A 26 -0.35 7.82 -10.47
C THR A 26 -1.61 7.21 -9.86
N GLU A 27 -2.67 7.06 -10.66
CA GLU A 27 -3.93 6.48 -10.18
C GLU A 27 -3.83 4.97 -9.96
N THR A 28 -2.93 4.31 -10.69
CA THR A 28 -2.62 2.89 -10.60
C THR A 28 -1.11 2.70 -10.53
N LEU A 29 -0.68 1.59 -9.94
CA LEU A 29 0.72 1.24 -9.80
C LEU A 29 0.85 -0.24 -10.16
N SER A 30 1.64 -0.53 -11.19
CA SER A 30 1.94 -1.91 -11.57
C SER A 30 2.98 -2.53 -10.62
N VAL A 31 3.10 -3.85 -10.64
CA VAL A 31 4.07 -4.58 -9.81
C VAL A 31 5.51 -4.13 -10.10
N SER A 32 5.88 -3.98 -11.39
CA SER A 32 7.22 -3.51 -11.78
C SER A 32 7.50 -2.07 -11.35
N GLU A 33 6.50 -1.19 -11.46
CA GLU A 33 6.64 0.20 -10.98
C GLU A 33 6.75 0.26 -9.47
N ALA A 34 5.94 -0.53 -8.75
CA ALA A 34 5.98 -0.65 -7.30
C ALA A 34 7.35 -1.12 -6.81
N GLU A 35 7.93 -2.13 -7.47
CA GLU A 35 9.27 -2.62 -7.14
C GLU A 35 10.34 -1.55 -7.37
N ALA A 36 10.30 -0.88 -8.52
CA ALA A 36 11.23 0.21 -8.81
C ALA A 36 11.10 1.35 -7.78
N LEU A 37 9.87 1.67 -7.35
CA LEU A 37 9.60 2.70 -6.37
C LEU A 37 10.08 2.30 -4.96
N LEU A 38 9.93 1.03 -4.59
CA LEU A 38 10.49 0.49 -3.35
C LEU A 38 12.01 0.61 -3.34
N ARG A 39 12.69 0.17 -4.42
CA ARG A 39 14.14 0.25 -4.54
C ARG A 39 14.66 1.69 -4.59
N ALA A 40 13.87 2.63 -5.11
CA ALA A 40 14.20 4.04 -5.15
C ALA A 40 13.98 4.75 -3.80
N THR A 41 12.96 4.34 -3.04
CA THR A 41 12.58 4.95 -1.76
C THR A 41 13.35 4.36 -0.58
N PHE A 42 13.56 3.05 -0.59
CA PHE A 42 14.16 2.29 0.50
C PHE A 42 15.47 1.65 0.03
N SER A 43 16.59 2.24 0.45
CA SER A 43 17.92 1.72 0.10
C SER A 43 18.16 0.31 0.64
N GLU A 44 17.50 -0.08 1.74
CA GLU A 44 17.63 -1.44 2.27
C GLU A 44 17.04 -2.52 1.32
N LEU A 45 16.10 -2.16 0.44
CA LEU A 45 15.47 -3.08 -0.50
C LEU A 45 16.18 -3.13 -1.86
N LYS A 46 17.22 -2.31 -2.06
CA LYS A 46 17.87 -2.14 -3.36
C LYS A 46 18.56 -3.40 -3.85
N ASP A 47 19.20 -4.15 -2.94
CA ASP A 47 19.94 -5.36 -3.24
C ASP A 47 19.23 -6.64 -2.75
N VAL A 48 18.00 -6.49 -2.24
CA VAL A 48 17.18 -7.61 -1.74
C VAL A 48 16.35 -8.19 -2.88
N GLU A 49 16.23 -9.52 -2.89
CA GLU A 49 15.34 -10.23 -3.79
C GLU A 49 13.90 -10.16 -3.25
N LEU A 50 13.03 -9.46 -4.01
CA LEU A 50 11.63 -9.28 -3.66
C LEU A 50 10.81 -10.30 -4.45
N SER A 51 10.00 -11.08 -3.77
CA SER A 51 9.10 -12.07 -4.38
C SER A 51 7.67 -11.87 -3.90
N ASP A 52 6.70 -12.44 -4.63
CA ASP A 52 5.25 -12.31 -4.36
C ASP A 52 4.80 -10.86 -4.11
N VAL A 53 5.27 -9.94 -4.97
CA VAL A 53 5.00 -8.51 -4.85
C VAL A 53 3.55 -8.24 -5.22
N GLN A 54 2.79 -7.72 -4.25
CA GLN A 54 1.39 -7.36 -4.38
C GLN A 54 1.21 -5.87 -4.12
N VAL A 55 0.43 -5.21 -4.98
CA VAL A 55 0.22 -3.77 -4.92
C VAL A 55 -1.25 -3.51 -4.64
N GLN A 56 -1.53 -2.79 -3.56
CA GLN A 56 -2.87 -2.43 -3.17
C GLN A 56 -2.99 -0.91 -3.06
N LYS A 57 -3.86 -0.32 -3.89
CA LYS A 57 -4.23 1.09 -3.73
C LYS A 57 -5.02 1.26 -2.45
N LYS A 58 -4.55 2.14 -1.57
CA LYS A 58 -5.30 2.56 -0.39
C LYS A 58 -6.35 3.57 -0.84
N THR A 59 -7.48 3.05 -1.31
CA THR A 59 -8.63 3.84 -1.77
C THR A 59 -9.45 4.45 -0.63
N ARG A 60 -9.07 4.21 0.63
CA ARG A 60 -9.70 4.87 1.78
C ARG A 60 -9.10 6.28 1.91
N PRO A 61 -9.83 7.36 1.54
CA PRO A 61 -9.62 8.62 2.24
C PRO A 61 -9.88 8.34 3.73
N ASN A 62 -9.26 9.11 4.63
CA ASN A 62 -9.50 9.04 6.09
C ASN A 62 -10.85 8.36 6.39
N GLU A 63 -10.82 7.19 7.04
CA GLU A 63 -12.01 6.73 7.73
C GLU A 63 -12.37 7.86 8.69
N GLU A 64 -13.32 8.71 8.28
CA GLU A 64 -14.28 9.24 9.22
C GLU A 64 -14.75 8.04 10.04
N GLU A 65 -14.69 8.19 11.36
CA GLU A 65 -15.19 7.23 12.34
C GLU A 65 -16.52 6.64 11.86
N HIS A 66 -16.47 5.50 11.17
CA HIS A 66 -17.68 4.79 10.81
C HIS A 66 -18.18 4.17 12.10
N GLY A 67 -19.15 4.87 12.67
CA GLY A 67 -19.91 4.50 13.84
C GLY A 67 -20.19 3.00 13.87
N VAL A 68 -19.85 2.43 15.01
CA VAL A 68 -20.13 1.06 15.41
C VAL A 68 -21.52 0.63 14.91
N PRO A 69 -21.62 -0.31 13.96
CA PRO A 69 -22.91 -0.80 13.49
C PRO A 69 -23.49 -1.72 14.57
N GLY A 70 -24.35 -1.17 15.43
CA GLY A 70 -24.89 -1.93 16.58
C GLY A 70 -26.22 -1.49 17.15
N HIS A 71 -26.85 -0.41 16.67
CA HIS A 71 -28.18 0.00 17.15
C HIS A 71 -29.20 0.09 16.02
N PHE A 72 -29.64 -1.10 15.57
CA PHE A 72 -31.01 -1.23 15.08
C PHE A 72 -31.94 -0.83 16.23
N LYS A 73 -32.60 0.33 16.12
CA LYS A 73 -33.79 0.59 16.95
C LYS A 73 -34.89 -0.34 16.45
N GLN A 74 -35.24 -1.34 17.25
CA GLN A 74 -36.49 -2.06 17.06
C GLN A 74 -37.67 -1.17 17.52
N PRO A 75 -38.83 -1.25 16.84
CA PRO A 75 -40.04 -0.51 17.19
C PRO A 75 -40.65 -0.96 18.52
#